data_AF-A0A2S8FUA8-F1
#
_entry.id   AF-A0A2S8FUA8-F1
#
_cell.length_a   1.000
_cell.length_b   1.000
_cell.length_c   1.000
_cell.angle_alpha   90.00
_cell.angle_beta   90.00
_cell.angle_gamma   90.00
#
_symmetry.space_group_name_H-M   'P 1'
#
loop_
_entity.id
_entity.type
_entity.pdbx_description
1 polymer ?
#
loop_
_entity_poly.entity_id
_entity_poly.type
_entity_poly.pdbx_seq_one_letter_code
_entity_poly.pdbx_strand_id
1 'polypeptide(L)'
;MNQPRLGKPKGFISVFVLVAMVGAVLIAMASLMRVASQSRQTANSVSQPQVDLLFEAALDLAKSRLAAQPQYDGETWQLDKADSRLRQPANVVINVEANTDPKLRDLEVIVNLGEDPSATIRDRRTWTISLPATEQSK
;
A
#
# COMPACT_ATOMS: atom_id res chain seq x y z
N MET A 1 -14.83 -65.65 24.74
CA MET A 1 -15.54 -65.08 23.58
C MET A 1 -14.93 -63.70 23.33
N ASN A 2 -14.02 -63.61 22.35
CA ASN A 2 -13.18 -62.44 22.07
C ASN A 2 -13.92 -61.43 21.18
N GLN A 3 -13.73 -60.12 21.44
CA GLN A 3 -13.82 -59.10 20.38
C GLN A 3 -12.70 -58.05 20.54
N PRO A 4 -11.92 -57.77 19.48
CA PRO A 4 -10.96 -56.69 19.46
C PRO A 4 -11.66 -55.37 19.08
N ARG A 5 -11.51 -54.31 19.88
CA ARG A 5 -11.95 -52.97 19.49
C ARG A 5 -10.84 -52.28 18.70
N LEU A 6 -11.06 -52.14 17.39
CA LEU A 6 -10.28 -51.31 16.47
C LEU A 6 -10.25 -49.86 16.96
N GLY A 7 -9.05 -49.37 17.32
CA GLY A 7 -8.80 -47.97 17.60
C GLY A 7 -8.91 -47.13 16.33
N LYS A 8 -9.75 -46.09 16.36
CA LYS A 8 -9.83 -45.07 15.30
C LYS A 8 -8.66 -44.06 15.47
N PRO A 9 -7.88 -43.73 14.43
CA PRO A 9 -6.81 -42.74 14.52
C PRO A 9 -7.40 -41.33 14.64
N LYS A 10 -7.60 -40.85 15.87
CA LYS A 10 -8.02 -39.47 16.18
C LYS A 10 -6.93 -38.42 15.95
N GLY A 11 -5.72 -38.84 15.56
CA GLY A 11 -4.55 -37.96 15.41
C GLY A 11 -4.61 -37.05 14.17
N PHE A 12 -5.12 -37.54 13.04
CA PHE A 12 -5.07 -36.80 11.76
C PHE A 12 -5.97 -35.57 11.72
N ILE A 13 -7.16 -35.64 12.35
CA ILE A 13 -8.12 -34.54 12.36
C ILE A 13 -7.60 -33.37 13.21
N SER A 14 -6.88 -33.67 14.30
CA SER A 14 -6.31 -32.65 15.19
C SER A 14 -5.27 -31.76 14.47
N VAL A 15 -4.41 -32.36 13.63
CA VAL A 15 -3.36 -31.64 12.91
C VAL A 15 -3.95 -30.67 11.88
N PHE A 16 -4.99 -31.07 11.15
CA PHE A 16 -5.64 -30.21 10.16
C PHE A 16 -6.30 -28.98 10.80
N VAL A 17 -6.94 -29.15 11.96
CA VAL A 17 -7.54 -28.03 12.70
C VAL A 17 -6.47 -27.06 13.19
N LEU A 18 -5.34 -27.58 13.68
CA LEU A 18 -4.24 -26.75 14.18
C LEU A 18 -3.59 -25.92 13.06
N VAL A 19 -3.35 -26.53 11.89
CA VAL A 19 -2.78 -25.82 10.72
C VAL A 19 -3.75 -24.77 10.17
N ALA A 20 -5.04 -25.09 10.09
CA ALA A 20 -6.06 -24.13 9.65
C ALA A 20 -6.18 -22.93 10.60
N MET A 21 -6.08 -23.17 11.91
CA MET A 21 -6.16 -22.12 12.93
C MET A 21 -4.93 -21.20 12.90
N VAL A 22 -3.72 -21.74 12.72
CA VAL A 22 -2.50 -20.94 12.53
C VAL A 22 -2.57 -20.12 11.24
N GLY A 23 -3.08 -20.71 10.14
CA GLY A 23 -3.29 -19.99 8.88
C GLY A 23 -4.24 -18.80 9.02
N ALA A 24 -5.35 -18.96 9.73
CA ALA A 24 -6.33 -17.90 9.96
C ALA A 24 -5.77 -16.73 10.79
N VAL A 25 -4.92 -17.02 11.78
CA VAL A 25 -4.27 -16.00 12.63
C VAL A 25 -3.26 -15.18 11.82
N LEU A 26 -2.51 -15.81 10.92
CA LEU A 26 -1.56 -15.11 10.05
C LEU A 26 -2.26 -14.19 9.04
N ILE A 27 -3.40 -14.61 8.49
CA ILE A 27 -4.21 -13.79 7.57
C ILE A 27 -4.85 -12.61 8.31
N ALA A 28 -5.29 -12.79 9.56
CA ALA A 28 -5.85 -11.72 10.38
C ALA A 28 -4.80 -10.68 10.81
N MET A 29 -3.56 -11.07 11.08
CA MET A 29 -2.50 -10.11 11.40
C MET A 29 -2.06 -9.27 10.20
N ALA A 30 -2.07 -9.85 8.99
CA ALA A 30 -1.75 -9.12 7.76
C ALA A 30 -2.78 -8.03 7.43
N SER A 31 -4.06 -8.25 7.76
CA SER A 31 -5.11 -7.24 7.55
C SER A 31 -5.09 -6.11 8.58
N LEU A 32 -4.67 -6.36 9.82
CA LEU A 32 -4.54 -5.32 10.83
C LEU A 32 -3.45 -4.29 10.51
N MET A 33 -2.32 -4.71 9.91
CA MET A 33 -1.30 -3.76 9.45
C MET A 33 -1.79 -2.86 8.31
N ARG A 34 -2.69 -3.38 7.45
CA ARG A 34 -3.24 -2.63 6.31
C ARG A 34 -4.32 -1.61 6.73
N VAL A 35 -5.00 -1.84 7.85
CA VAL A 35 -6.03 -0.93 8.39
C VAL A 35 -5.43 0.12 9.33
N ALA A 36 -4.32 -0.18 10.00
CA ALA A 36 -3.64 0.78 10.88
C ALA A 36 -3.02 1.98 10.14
N SER A 37 -2.81 1.89 8.82
CA SER A 37 -2.31 3.00 7.99
C SER A 37 -3.41 3.94 7.48
N GLN A 38 -4.70 3.62 7.67
CA GLN A 38 -5.80 4.34 7.03
C GLN A 38 -6.48 5.41 7.90
N SER A 39 -6.07 5.61 9.15
CA SER A 39 -6.90 6.33 10.14
C SER A 39 -6.19 7.49 10.86
N ARG A 40 -5.52 8.40 10.15
CA ARG A 40 -5.09 9.70 10.73
C ARG A 40 -5.21 10.90 9.79
N GLN A 41 -6.30 10.99 9.02
CA GLN A 41 -6.60 12.17 8.20
C GLN A 41 -7.85 12.90 8.72
N THR A 42 -7.72 13.53 9.89
CA THR A 42 -8.70 14.49 10.38
C THR A 42 -7.99 15.74 10.90
N ALA A 43 -7.49 16.58 9.99
CA ALA A 43 -7.25 18.00 10.28
C ALA A 43 -7.00 18.79 8.98
N ASN A 44 -7.78 19.86 8.78
CA ASN A 44 -7.55 21.02 7.89
C ASN A 44 -8.16 20.97 6.48
N SER A 45 -9.44 21.33 6.41
CA SER A 45 -10.32 21.43 5.24
C SER A 45 -9.94 22.47 4.17
N VAL A 46 -8.90 23.29 4.38
CA VAL A 46 -8.55 24.40 3.46
C VAL A 46 -7.47 23.99 2.44
N SER A 47 -6.63 23.02 2.77
CA SER A 47 -5.52 22.57 1.90
C SER A 47 -5.84 21.30 1.11
N GLN A 48 -7.00 20.67 1.37
CA GLN A 48 -7.41 19.41 0.74
C GLN A 48 -7.37 19.45 -0.80
N PRO A 49 -7.88 20.49 -1.50
CA PRO A 49 -7.95 20.43 -2.96
C PRO A 49 -6.57 20.37 -3.63
N GLN A 50 -5.57 21.09 -3.10
CA GLN A 50 -4.22 21.04 -3.65
C GLN A 50 -3.55 19.68 -3.34
N VAL A 51 -3.75 19.17 -2.12
CA VAL A 51 -3.25 17.84 -1.73
C VAL A 51 -3.85 16.75 -2.61
N ASP A 52 -5.16 16.79 -2.86
CA ASP A 52 -5.86 15.82 -3.69
C ASP A 52 -5.35 15.81 -5.12
N LEU A 53 -5.15 16.98 -5.73
CA LEU A 53 -4.57 17.10 -7.07
C LEU A 53 -3.14 16.54 -7.13
N LEU A 54 -2.32 16.79 -6.11
CA LEU A 54 -0.96 16.25 -6.04
C LEU A 54 -0.96 14.73 -5.91
N PHE A 55 -1.91 14.17 -5.15
CA PHE A 55 -2.07 12.72 -5.05
C PHE A 55 -2.51 12.09 -6.35
N GLU A 56 -3.46 12.70 -7.06
CA GLU A 56 -3.93 12.20 -8.36
C GLU A 56 -2.79 12.22 -9.39
N ALA A 57 -2.05 13.33 -9.49
CA ALA A 57 -0.89 13.44 -10.36
C ALA A 57 0.21 12.42 -10.02
N ALA A 58 0.49 12.22 -8.73
CA ALA A 58 1.46 11.21 -8.26
C ALA A 58 1.03 9.79 -8.62
N LEU A 59 -0.24 9.47 -8.43
CA LEU A 59 -0.80 8.16 -8.75
C LEU A 59 -0.72 7.87 -10.26
N ASP A 60 -1.09 8.83 -11.09
CA ASP A 60 -1.06 8.66 -12.55
C ASP A 60 0.36 8.56 -13.08
N LEU A 61 1.30 9.35 -12.54
CA LEU A 61 2.70 9.17 -12.91
C LEU A 61 3.22 7.79 -12.46
N ALA A 62 2.94 7.37 -11.23
CA ALA A 62 3.38 6.06 -10.74
C ALA A 62 2.85 4.92 -11.61
N LYS A 63 1.58 4.96 -12.02
CA LYS A 63 1.00 4.00 -12.98
C LYS A 63 1.74 4.02 -14.31
N SER A 64 1.96 5.20 -14.88
CA SER A 64 2.67 5.35 -16.16
C SER A 64 4.11 4.84 -16.08
N ARG A 65 4.82 5.12 -14.98
CA ARG A 65 6.18 4.66 -14.72
C ARG A 65 6.23 3.15 -14.58
N LEU A 66 5.33 2.57 -13.79
CA LEU A 66 5.26 1.12 -13.61
C LEU A 66 4.86 0.37 -14.87
N ALA A 67 4.08 1.00 -15.74
CA ALA A 67 3.76 0.45 -17.06
C ALA A 67 4.98 0.37 -17.97
N ALA A 68 5.82 1.41 -17.97
CA ALA A 68 7.04 1.45 -18.78
C ALA A 68 8.23 0.69 -18.13
N GLN A 69 8.30 0.70 -16.81
CA GLN A 69 9.41 0.21 -16.00
C GLN A 69 8.87 -0.53 -14.76
N PRO A 70 8.64 -1.85 -14.84
CA PRO A 70 8.09 -2.64 -13.73
C PRO A 70 8.96 -2.72 -12.46
N GLN A 71 10.22 -2.28 -12.56
CA GLN A 71 11.19 -2.17 -11.47
C GLN A 71 11.27 -0.75 -10.89
N TYR A 72 10.29 0.12 -11.20
CA TYR A 72 10.24 1.45 -10.62
C TYR A 72 9.90 1.38 -9.12
N ASP A 73 10.83 1.87 -8.28
CA ASP A 73 10.73 1.82 -6.81
C ASP A 73 10.21 3.13 -6.19
N GLY A 74 9.98 4.17 -7.00
CA GLY A 74 9.54 5.48 -6.52
C GLY A 74 10.50 6.62 -6.86
N GLU A 75 10.10 7.84 -6.51
CA GLU A 75 10.90 9.05 -6.69
C GLU A 75 10.35 10.19 -5.82
N THR A 76 11.08 11.32 -5.76
CA THR A 76 10.66 12.50 -5.00
C THR A 76 10.62 13.74 -5.89
N TRP A 77 9.54 14.52 -5.80
CA TRP A 77 9.37 15.77 -6.52
C TRP A 77 9.35 16.95 -5.56
N GLN A 78 10.27 17.88 -5.80
CA GLN A 78 10.26 19.20 -5.18
C GLN A 78 9.47 20.16 -6.08
N LEU A 79 8.38 20.73 -5.58
CA LEU A 79 7.54 21.67 -6.30
C LEU A 79 7.61 23.03 -5.63
N ASP A 80 8.44 23.90 -6.21
CA ASP A 80 8.56 25.27 -5.77
C ASP A 80 7.37 26.10 -6.24
N LYS A 81 6.94 27.07 -5.42
CA LYS A 81 5.78 27.92 -5.72
C LYS A 81 5.95 28.69 -7.05
N ALA A 82 7.17 29.08 -7.38
CA ALA A 82 7.48 29.86 -8.57
C ALA A 82 7.13 29.12 -9.88
N ASP A 83 7.33 27.80 -9.89
CA ASP A 83 7.27 27.00 -11.13
C ASP A 83 5.99 26.18 -11.27
N SER A 84 5.27 25.95 -10.17
CA SER A 84 4.22 24.92 -10.10
C SER A 84 2.78 25.44 -10.07
N ARG A 85 2.57 26.78 -10.12
CA ARG A 85 1.26 27.45 -9.92
C ARG A 85 0.54 27.04 -8.61
N LEU A 86 1.26 26.41 -7.70
CA LEU A 86 0.74 25.94 -6.43
C LEU A 86 0.52 27.12 -5.47
N ARG A 87 -0.42 26.99 -4.53
CA ARG A 87 -0.63 28.03 -3.50
C ARG A 87 0.53 28.06 -2.50
N GLN A 88 1.08 26.89 -2.21
CA GLN A 88 2.21 26.66 -1.33
C GLN A 88 3.20 25.70 -2.00
N PRO A 89 4.51 25.83 -1.72
CA PRO A 89 5.48 24.84 -2.17
C PRO A 89 5.12 23.46 -1.62
N ALA A 90 5.47 22.41 -2.35
CA ALA A 90 5.15 21.04 -1.98
C ALA A 90 6.35 20.11 -2.21
N ASN A 91 6.50 19.12 -1.34
CA ASN A 91 7.39 18.00 -1.56
C ASN A 91 6.57 16.71 -1.61
N VAL A 92 6.60 16.03 -2.75
CA VAL A 92 5.85 14.80 -3.01
C VAL A 92 6.82 13.64 -3.06
N VAL A 93 6.69 12.68 -2.15
CA VAL A 93 7.49 11.46 -2.12
C VAL A 93 6.61 10.30 -2.58
N ILE A 94 7.05 9.58 -3.59
CA ILE A 94 6.42 8.37 -4.12
C ILE A 94 7.34 7.21 -3.77
N ASN A 95 6.81 6.20 -3.09
CA ASN A 95 7.50 4.96 -2.76
C ASN A 95 6.68 3.79 -3.31
N VAL A 96 7.34 2.87 -4.01
CA VAL A 96 6.70 1.68 -4.57
C VAL A 96 7.36 0.46 -3.97
N GLU A 97 6.55 -0.36 -3.31
CA GLU A 97 7.00 -1.60 -2.68
C GLU A 97 6.41 -2.82 -3.39
N ALA A 98 7.18 -3.91 -3.36
CA ALA A 98 6.70 -5.20 -3.82
C ALA A 98 5.57 -5.68 -2.90
N ASN A 99 4.42 -6.04 -3.49
CA ASN A 99 3.35 -6.69 -2.76
C ASN A 99 3.61 -8.20 -2.67
N THR A 100 2.96 -8.88 -1.73
CA THR A 100 2.94 -10.35 -1.64
C THR A 100 2.49 -11.02 -2.95
N ASP A 101 1.56 -10.40 -3.69
CA ASP A 101 1.23 -10.79 -5.05
C ASP A 101 2.21 -10.12 -6.04
N PRO A 102 2.99 -10.88 -6.83
CA PRO A 102 3.95 -10.33 -7.78
C PRO A 102 3.30 -9.50 -8.89
N LYS A 103 1.99 -9.65 -9.12
CA LYS A 103 1.21 -8.84 -10.08
C LYS A 103 0.74 -7.51 -9.49
N LEU A 104 0.90 -7.31 -8.19
CA LEU A 104 0.52 -6.10 -7.49
C LEU A 104 1.75 -5.34 -6.99
N ARG A 105 1.59 -4.04 -6.80
CA ARG A 105 2.54 -3.16 -6.14
C ARG A 105 1.81 -2.31 -5.13
N ASP A 106 2.43 -2.12 -3.97
CA ASP A 106 1.94 -1.17 -2.98
C ASP A 106 2.61 0.17 -3.23
N LEU A 107 1.79 1.20 -3.44
CA LEU A 107 2.21 2.55 -3.71
C LEU A 107 1.90 3.41 -2.50
N GLU A 108 2.92 4.00 -1.92
CA GLU A 108 2.79 5.03 -0.91
C GLU A 108 3.15 6.40 -1.51
N VAL A 109 2.28 7.37 -1.29
CA VAL A 109 2.57 8.77 -1.62
C VAL A 109 2.48 9.60 -0.35
N ILE A 110 3.45 10.47 -0.13
CA ILE A 110 3.50 11.44 0.96
C ILE A 110 3.57 12.83 0.33
N VAL A 111 2.62 13.68 0.67
CA VAL A 111 2.61 15.09 0.26
C VAL A 111 2.91 15.94 1.48
N ASN A 112 3.97 16.73 1.40
CA ASN A 112 4.31 17.74 2.40
C ASN A 112 4.05 19.11 1.78
N LEU A 113 3.08 19.86 2.28
CA LEU A 113 2.77 21.22 1.84
C LEU A 113 3.35 22.25 2.80
N GLY A 114 4.09 23.21 2.26
CA GLY A 114 4.78 24.25 3.03
C GLY A 114 6.26 23.93 3.22
N GLU A 115 7.05 25.00 3.30
CA GLU A 115 8.52 24.96 3.40
C GLU A 115 8.99 24.86 4.86
N ASP A 116 8.21 25.44 5.79
CA ASP A 116 8.53 25.45 7.21
C ASP A 116 8.01 24.19 7.91
N PRO A 117 8.88 23.34 8.50
CA PRO A 117 8.48 22.10 9.16
C PRO A 117 7.50 22.29 10.34
N SER A 118 7.38 23.51 10.89
CA SER A 118 6.43 23.83 11.95
C SER A 118 5.02 24.16 11.45
N ALA A 119 4.88 24.50 10.16
CA ALA A 119 3.62 24.80 9.48
C ALA A 119 3.30 23.84 8.32
N THR A 120 4.14 22.82 8.10
CA THR A 120 3.96 21.85 7.02
C THR A 120 2.74 20.98 7.27
N ILE A 121 1.85 20.92 6.29
CA ILE A 121 0.77 19.93 6.25
C ILE A 121 1.35 18.68 5.59
N ARG A 122 1.46 17.60 6.36
CA ARG A 122 1.88 16.30 5.85
C ARG A 122 0.67 15.39 5.72
N ASP A 123 0.42 14.94 4.50
CA ASP A 123 -0.59 13.91 4.22
C ASP A 123 0.06 12.69 3.57
N ARG A 124 -0.45 11.50 3.89
CA ARG A 124 0.04 10.21 3.39
C ARG A 124 -1.12 9.37 2.89
N ARG A 125 -1.00 8.81 1.69
CA ARG A 125 -1.96 7.86 1.13
C ARG A 125 -1.26 6.64 0.56
N THR A 126 -1.94 5.50 0.63
CA THR A 126 -1.45 4.24 0.12
C THR A 126 -2.48 3.62 -0.80
N TRP A 127 -2.02 3.08 -1.93
CA TRP A 127 -2.83 2.34 -2.89
C TRP A 127 -2.16 1.01 -3.21
N THR A 128 -2.95 0.03 -3.62
CA THR A 128 -2.44 -1.18 -4.23
C THR A 128 -2.85 -1.16 -5.69
N ILE A 129 -1.87 -1.23 -6.58
CA ILE A 129 -2.07 -1.14 -8.02
C ILE A 129 -1.59 -2.41 -8.70
N SER A 130 -2.31 -2.84 -9.73
CA SER A 130 -1.89 -3.96 -10.56
C SER A 130 -0.86 -3.50 -11.57
N LEU A 131 0.20 -4.28 -11.74
CA LEU A 131 1.11 -4.11 -12.86
C LEU A 131 0.36 -4.45 -14.15
N PRO A 132 0.46 -3.62 -15.20
CA PRO A 132 0.00 -4.05 -16.50
C PRO A 132 0.78 -5.31 -16.86
N ALA A 133 0.07 -6.37 -17.25
CA ALA A 133 0.72 -7.53 -17.82
C ALA A 133 1.53 -7.00 -19.00
N THR A 134 2.86 -7.02 -18.88
CA THR A 134 3.74 -6.71 -20.01
C THR A 134 3.35 -7.70 -21.08
N GLU A 135 2.55 -7.27 -22.06
CA GLU A 135 2.31 -8.07 -23.25
C GLU A 135 3.70 -8.36 -23.80
N GLN A 136 4.08 -9.63 -23.69
CA GLN A 136 5.32 -10.15 -24.22
C GLN A 136 5.29 -9.86 -25.72
N SER A 137 5.91 -8.75 -26.13
CA SER A 137 6.14 -8.50 -27.55
C SER A 137 7.14 -9.53 -28.02
N LYS A 138 6.58 -10.45 -28.78
CA LYS A 138 7.17 -11.47 -29.65
C LYS A 138 8.29 -10.94 -30.54
#